data_AF-A0A6B1CNN2-F1
#
_entry.id   AF-A0A6B1CNN2-F1
#
_cell.length_a   1.000
_cell.length_b   1.000
_cell.length_c   1.000
_cell.angle_alpha   90.00
_cell.angle_beta   90.00
_cell.angle_gamma   90.00
#
_symmetry.space_group_name_H-M   'P 1'
#
loop_
_entity.id
_entity.type
_entity.pdbx_description
1 polymer ?
#
loop_
_entity_poly.entity_id
_entity_poly.type
_entity_poly.pdbx_seq_one_letter_code
_entity_poly.pdbx_strand_id
1 'polypeptide(L)'
;MRYAPKIALALVSLVLGIALCELALSFLHPQLFRRPPVWRYDPELGWSHVPDRVGRLVTPEFDVEMRINSIGLRDREFADAKVAGVRRVALFGDSFVEGWGVPIEATVSRQLEACLRREGAAVEVANF
;
A
#
# COMPACT_ATOMS: atom_id res chain seq x y z
N MET A 1 -30.90 37.41 27.43
CA MET A 1 -31.34 36.58 26.27
C MET A 1 -31.22 37.27 24.89
N ARG A 2 -30.75 38.51 24.77
CA ARG A 2 -30.72 39.28 23.49
C ARG A 2 -29.75 38.76 22.41
N TYR A 3 -28.77 37.95 22.79
CA TYR A 3 -27.74 37.42 21.86
C TYR A 3 -27.99 35.98 21.41
N ALA A 4 -28.90 35.25 22.07
CA ALA A 4 -29.22 33.86 21.73
C ALA A 4 -29.55 33.63 20.25
N PRO A 5 -30.40 34.45 19.57
CA PRO A 5 -30.69 34.23 18.16
C PRO A 5 -29.50 34.52 17.24
N LYS A 6 -28.61 35.44 17.62
CA LYS A 6 -27.40 35.77 16.85
C LYS A 6 -26.37 34.64 16.95
N ILE A 7 -26.21 34.07 18.15
CA ILE A 7 -25.33 32.92 18.38
C ILE A 7 -25.87 31.70 17.63
N ALA A 8 -27.17 31.43 17.70
CA ALA A 8 -27.80 30.34 16.97
C ALA A 8 -27.61 30.47 15.46
N LEU A 9 -27.83 31.67 14.89
CA LEU A 9 -27.60 31.93 13.47
C LEU A 9 -26.13 31.71 13.07
N ALA A 10 -25.18 32.21 13.87
CA ALA A 10 -23.76 32.02 13.60
C ALA A 10 -23.36 30.53 13.61
N LEU A 11 -23.88 29.75 14.55
CA LEU A 11 -23.64 28.31 14.63
C LEU A 11 -24.25 27.56 13.44
N VAL A 12 -25.49 27.89 13.05
CA VAL A 12 -26.14 27.28 11.89
C VAL A 12 -25.38 27.58 10.61
N SER A 13 -25.00 28.85 10.39
CA SER A 13 -24.21 29.25 9.23
C SER A 13 -22.84 28.55 9.19
N LEU A 14 -22.19 28.37 10.34
CA LEU A 14 -20.93 27.65 10.43
C LEU A 14 -21.09 26.18 10.05
N VAL A 15 -22.11 25.49 10.58
CA VAL A 15 -22.39 24.08 10.26
C VAL A 15 -22.73 23.93 8.78
N LEU A 16 -23.58 24.80 8.23
CA LEU A 16 -23.92 24.79 6.80
C LEU A 16 -22.70 25.04 5.92
N GLY A 17 -21.84 26.00 6.30
CA GLY A 17 -20.59 26.29 5.60
C GLY A 17 -19.66 25.07 5.58
N ILE A 18 -19.45 24.43 6.72
CA ILE A 18 -18.63 23.21 6.83
C ILE A 18 -19.23 22.08 5.97
N ALA A 19 -20.55 21.86 6.03
CA ALA A 19 -21.21 20.82 5.26
C ALA A 19 -21.09 21.04 3.74
N LEU A 20 -21.22 22.29 3.28
CA LEU A 20 -21.02 22.65 1.88
C LEU A 20 -19.56 22.47 1.44
N CYS A 21 -18.60 22.83 2.28
CA CYS A 21 -17.18 22.58 2.02
C CYS A 21 -16.89 21.07 1.90
N GLU A 22 -17.40 20.26 2.82
CA GLU A 22 -17.22 18.80 2.79
C GLU A 22 -17.84 18.19 1.53
N LEU A 23 -19.04 18.62 1.15
CA LEU A 23 -19.71 18.16 -0.06
C LEU A 23 -18.90 18.53 -1.32
N ALA A 24 -18.42 19.78 -1.39
CA ALA A 24 -17.59 20.24 -2.51
C ALA A 24 -16.28 19.45 -2.60
N LEU A 25 -15.61 19.20 -1.46
CA LEU A 25 -14.39 18.39 -1.40
C LEU A 25 -14.64 16.95 -1.83
N SER A 26 -15.76 16.35 -1.37
CA SER A 26 -16.14 14.99 -1.74
C SER A 26 -16.38 14.82 -3.25
N PHE A 27 -16.85 15.85 -3.95
CA PHE A 27 -17.07 15.79 -5.40
C PHE A 27 -15.82 16.16 -6.21
N LEU A 28 -15.08 17.19 -5.80
CA LEU A 28 -13.95 17.72 -6.58
C LEU A 28 -12.65 16.97 -6.34
N HIS A 29 -12.42 16.53 -5.11
CA HIS A 29 -11.18 15.86 -4.67
C HIS A 29 -11.51 14.71 -3.73
N PRO A 30 -12.20 13.66 -4.23
CA PRO A 30 -12.55 12.52 -3.40
C PRO A 30 -11.26 11.92 -2.82
N GLN A 31 -11.07 12.08 -1.51
CA GLN A 31 -9.93 11.58 -0.75
C GLN A 31 -10.07 10.06 -0.55
N LEU A 32 -10.13 9.32 -1.67
CA LEU A 32 -10.33 7.89 -1.66
C LEU A 32 -9.11 7.24 -1.05
N PHE A 33 -9.26 6.84 0.22
CA PHE A 33 -8.27 6.07 0.93
C PHE A 33 -8.83 4.67 1.19
N ARG A 34 -8.45 3.72 0.33
CA ARG A 34 -8.89 2.33 0.41
C ARG A 34 -7.67 1.43 0.64
N ARG A 35 -7.56 0.90 1.85
CA ARG A 35 -6.56 -0.13 2.18
C ARG A 35 -7.13 -1.53 1.92
N PRO A 36 -6.42 -2.39 1.20
CA PRO A 36 -6.84 -3.77 1.02
C PRO A 36 -6.57 -4.58 2.30
N PRO A 37 -7.33 -5.66 2.57
CA PRO A 37 -7.14 -6.52 3.72
C PRO A 37 -6.00 -7.53 3.51
N VAL A 38 -4.81 -7.03 3.14
CA VAL A 38 -3.60 -7.85 2.90
C VAL A 38 -2.65 -7.86 4.10
N TRP A 39 -2.91 -7.03 5.12
CA TRP A 39 -2.18 -7.04 6.39
C TRP A 39 -3.07 -7.47 7.53
N ARG A 40 -2.48 -8.12 8.52
CA ARG A 40 -3.09 -8.43 9.81
C ARG A 40 -2.15 -8.00 10.93
N TYR A 41 -2.73 -7.70 12.09
CA TYR A 41 -1.95 -7.52 13.30
C TYR A 41 -1.31 -8.85 13.70
N ASP A 42 -0.05 -8.79 14.07
CA ASP A 42 0.72 -9.91 14.61
C ASP A 42 1.30 -9.48 15.98
N PRO A 43 1.08 -10.23 17.06
CA PRO A 43 1.53 -9.80 18.39
C PRO A 43 3.06 -9.78 18.54
N GLU A 44 3.80 -10.55 17.74
CA GLU A 44 5.27 -10.62 17.79
C GLU A 44 5.90 -9.64 16.80
N LEU A 45 5.35 -9.56 15.58
CA LEU A 45 5.88 -8.75 14.48
C LEU A 45 5.25 -7.35 14.37
N GLY A 46 4.16 -7.11 15.10
CA GLY A 46 3.29 -5.94 14.95
C GLY A 46 2.34 -6.07 13.75
N TRP A 47 2.89 -6.26 12.55
CA TRP A 47 2.12 -6.46 11.33
C TRP A 47 2.71 -7.59 10.50
N SER A 48 1.85 -8.41 9.90
CA SER A 48 2.25 -9.40 8.91
C SER A 48 1.31 -9.39 7.71
N HIS A 49 1.81 -9.81 6.55
CA HIS A 49 0.94 -10.07 5.42
C HIS A 49 0.06 -11.28 5.66
N VAL A 50 -1.13 -11.26 5.07
CA VAL A 50 -2.04 -12.39 5.01
C VAL A 50 -1.75 -13.15 3.70
N PRO A 51 -1.28 -14.41 3.75
CA PRO A 51 -1.02 -15.21 2.56
C PRO A 51 -2.25 -15.33 1.64
N ASP A 52 -1.99 -15.48 0.34
CA ASP A 52 -3.01 -15.63 -0.71
C ASP A 52 -4.06 -14.51 -0.72
N ARG A 53 -3.69 -13.29 -0.30
CA ARG A 53 -4.56 -12.12 -0.37
C ARG A 53 -4.18 -11.19 -1.50
N VAL A 54 -5.22 -10.64 -2.11
CA VAL A 54 -5.13 -9.66 -3.17
C VAL A 54 -6.07 -8.51 -2.86
N GLY A 55 -5.66 -7.30 -3.15
CA GLY A 55 -6.55 -6.15 -3.16
C GLY A 55 -5.86 -4.91 -3.70
N ARG A 56 -6.61 -3.83 -3.88
CA ARG A 56 -6.07 -2.57 -4.37
C ARG A 56 -5.86 -1.59 -3.23
N LEU A 57 -4.64 -1.06 -3.14
CA LEU A 57 -4.29 0.08 -2.32
C LEU A 57 -4.53 1.34 -3.15
N VAL A 58 -5.56 2.10 -2.77
CA VAL A 58 -5.96 3.33 -3.46
C VAL A 58 -5.79 4.48 -2.49
N THR A 59 -5.02 5.47 -2.91
CA THR A 59 -4.86 6.76 -2.25
C THR A 59 -4.97 7.87 -3.32
N PRO A 60 -5.01 9.16 -2.95
CA PRO A 60 -4.94 10.24 -3.93
C PRO A 60 -3.66 10.21 -4.78
N GLU A 61 -2.57 9.62 -4.29
CA GLU A 61 -1.25 9.59 -4.93
C GLU A 61 -1.05 8.36 -5.83
N PHE A 62 -1.64 7.22 -5.49
CA PHE A 62 -1.44 5.98 -6.23
C PHE A 62 -2.63 5.02 -6.14
N ASP A 63 -2.75 4.19 -7.16
CA ASP A 63 -3.68 3.07 -7.22
C ASP A 63 -2.93 1.83 -7.69
N VAL A 64 -2.61 0.94 -6.75
CA VAL A 64 -1.77 -0.24 -7.00
C VAL A 64 -2.42 -1.53 -6.50
N GLU A 65 -2.26 -2.60 -7.27
CA GLU A 65 -2.60 -3.94 -6.81
C GLU A 65 -1.52 -4.44 -5.83
N MET A 66 -1.99 -4.88 -4.67
CA MET A 66 -1.21 -5.59 -3.66
C MET A 66 -1.59 -7.06 -3.73
N ARG A 67 -0.63 -7.91 -4.08
CA ARG A 67 -0.77 -9.36 -4.14
C ARG A 67 0.28 -9.97 -3.22
N ILE A 68 -0.20 -10.75 -2.26
CA ILE A 68 0.63 -11.52 -1.34
C ILE A 68 0.60 -12.97 -1.79
N ASN A 69 1.78 -13.56 -1.96
CA ASN A 69 1.94 -14.93 -2.39
C ASN A 69 1.62 -15.93 -1.25
N SER A 70 1.68 -17.22 -1.57
CA SER A 70 1.35 -18.31 -0.64
C SER A 70 2.22 -18.37 0.63
N ILE A 71 3.43 -17.79 0.57
CA ILE A 71 4.38 -17.73 1.69
C ILE A 71 4.38 -16.39 2.42
N GLY A 72 3.45 -15.47 2.11
CA GLY A 72 3.30 -14.20 2.82
C GLY A 72 4.18 -13.06 2.31
N LEU A 73 4.79 -13.19 1.14
CA LEU A 73 5.60 -12.13 0.52
C LEU A 73 4.79 -11.35 -0.51
N ARG A 74 5.05 -10.06 -0.63
CA ARG A 74 4.54 -9.24 -1.74
C ARG A 74 5.46 -9.41 -2.95
N ASP A 75 5.34 -10.54 -3.61
CA ASP A 75 6.11 -10.91 -4.80
C ASP A 75 5.37 -12.02 -5.58
N ARG A 76 6.01 -12.56 -6.62
CA ARG A 76 5.58 -13.79 -7.29
C ARG A 76 5.76 -15.01 -6.37
N GLU A 77 5.20 -16.14 -6.79
CA GLU A 77 5.48 -17.43 -6.16
C GLU A 77 6.94 -17.85 -6.40
N PHE A 78 7.56 -18.40 -5.37
CA PHE A 78 8.90 -18.99 -5.46
C PHE A 78 8.79 -20.49 -5.33
N ALA A 79 9.58 -21.23 -6.10
CA ALA A 79 9.72 -22.66 -5.88
C ALA A 79 10.37 -22.92 -4.51
N ASP A 80 9.79 -23.87 -3.75
CA ASP A 80 10.31 -24.33 -2.45
C ASP A 80 11.79 -24.71 -2.56
N ALA A 81 12.10 -25.54 -3.56
CA ALA A 81 13.47 -25.87 -3.90
C ALA A 81 14.13 -24.70 -4.66
N LYS A 82 15.25 -24.22 -4.13
CA LYS A 82 16.13 -23.30 -4.84
C LYS A 82 16.69 -24.00 -6.09
N VAL A 83 16.54 -23.36 -7.24
CA VAL A 83 17.08 -23.85 -8.51
C VAL A 83 18.60 -23.92 -8.45
N ALA A 84 19.17 -25.06 -8.88
CA ALA A 84 20.61 -25.25 -8.93
C ALA A 84 21.27 -24.21 -9.85
N GLY A 85 22.40 -23.64 -9.42
CA GLY A 85 23.11 -22.59 -10.16
C GLY A 85 22.48 -21.18 -10.08
N VAL A 86 21.27 -21.02 -9.51
CA VAL A 86 20.62 -19.71 -9.33
C VAL A 86 20.88 -19.18 -7.92
N ARG A 87 21.41 -17.95 -7.81
CA ARG A 87 21.52 -17.25 -6.52
C ARG A 87 20.15 -16.76 -6.07
N ARG A 88 19.76 -16.98 -4.81
CA ARG A 88 18.52 -16.46 -4.24
C ARG A 88 18.89 -15.43 -3.19
N VAL A 89 18.38 -14.21 -3.33
CA VAL A 89 18.68 -13.06 -2.46
C VAL A 89 17.39 -12.66 -1.78
N ALA A 90 17.38 -12.64 -0.45
CA ALA A 90 16.29 -12.08 0.34
C ALA A 90 16.58 -10.60 0.58
N LEU A 91 15.65 -9.72 0.21
CA LEU A 91 15.77 -8.29 0.42
C LEU A 91 14.81 -7.86 1.53
N PHE A 92 15.36 -7.31 2.62
CA PHE A 92 14.61 -6.84 3.78
C PHE A 92 14.69 -5.32 3.87
N GLY A 93 13.61 -4.69 4.31
CA GLY A 93 13.58 -3.27 4.59
C GLY A 93 12.22 -2.82 5.10
N ASP A 94 11.88 -1.58 4.78
CA ASP A 94 10.61 -0.96 5.14
C ASP A 94 9.72 -0.81 3.90
N SER A 95 8.83 0.18 3.90
CA SER A 95 7.96 0.53 2.78
C SER A 95 8.68 0.70 1.43
N PHE A 96 9.96 1.06 1.41
CA PHE A 96 10.73 1.18 0.16
C PHE A 96 11.04 -0.19 -0.45
N VAL A 97 11.34 -1.18 0.39
CA VAL A 97 11.58 -2.56 -0.07
C VAL A 97 10.26 -3.23 -0.40
N GLU A 98 9.25 -3.09 0.47
CA GLU A 98 7.88 -3.56 0.22
C GLU A 98 7.37 -3.04 -1.12
N GLY A 99 7.74 -1.80 -1.50
CA GLY A 99 7.36 -1.16 -2.75
C GLY A 99 6.08 -0.34 -2.61
N TRP A 100 5.88 0.30 -1.48
CA TRP A 100 4.66 1.02 -1.15
C TRP A 100 4.29 2.03 -2.25
N GLY A 101 3.07 1.90 -2.77
CA GLY A 101 2.54 2.80 -3.79
C GLY A 101 3.06 2.60 -5.22
N VAL A 102 3.85 1.55 -5.49
CA VAL A 102 4.28 1.20 -6.86
C VAL A 102 3.84 -0.21 -7.28
N PRO A 103 3.67 -0.51 -8.57
CA PRO A 103 3.47 -1.88 -9.06
C PRO A 103 4.64 -2.80 -8.69
N ILE A 104 4.40 -4.10 -8.56
CA ILE A 104 5.44 -5.05 -8.13
C ILE A 104 6.67 -5.00 -9.04
N GLU A 105 6.50 -4.80 -10.35
CA GLU A 105 7.57 -4.70 -11.34
C GLU A 105 8.50 -3.49 -11.12
N ALA A 106 7.99 -2.42 -10.49
CA ALA A 106 8.73 -1.21 -10.20
C ALA A 106 9.44 -1.24 -8.84
N THR A 107 9.23 -2.29 -8.03
CA THR A 107 9.89 -2.43 -6.73
C THR A 107 11.39 -2.63 -6.87
N VAL A 108 12.14 -2.22 -5.84
CA VAL A 108 13.60 -2.33 -5.82
C VAL A 108 14.08 -3.78 -5.96
N SER A 109 13.34 -4.76 -5.42
CA SER A 109 13.66 -6.20 -5.56
C SER A 109 13.59 -6.65 -7.02
N ARG A 110 12.52 -6.30 -7.74
CA ARG A 110 12.34 -6.65 -9.16
C ARG A 110 13.31 -5.90 -10.07
N GLN A 111 13.57 -4.62 -9.79
CA GLN A 111 14.54 -3.81 -10.53
C GLN A 111 15.97 -4.34 -10.32
N LEU A 112 16.34 -4.69 -9.09
CA LEU A 112 17.64 -5.28 -8.76
C LEU A 112 17.84 -6.63 -9.48
N GLU A 113 16.84 -7.51 -9.44
CA GLU A 113 16.89 -8.78 -10.18
C GLU A 113 17.10 -8.54 -11.69
N ALA A 114 16.36 -7.59 -12.27
CA ALA A 114 16.48 -7.25 -13.68
C ALA A 114 17.85 -6.65 -14.05
N CYS A 115 18.44 -5.83 -13.18
CA CYS A 115 19.80 -5.30 -13.34
C CYS A 115 20.83 -6.44 -13.34
N LEU A 116 20.81 -7.29 -12.32
CA LEU A 116 21.77 -8.38 -12.17
C LEU A 116 21.67 -9.42 -13.29
N ARG A 117 20.45 -9.73 -13.74
CA ARG A 117 20.24 -10.64 -14.89
C ARG A 117 20.78 -10.05 -16.19
N ARG A 118 20.69 -8.73 -16.38
CA ARG A 118 21.32 -8.05 -17.54
C ARG A 118 22.84 -8.13 -17.53
N GLU A 119 23.45 -8.24 -16.35
CA GLU A 119 24.89 -8.49 -16.18
C GLU A 119 25.27 -9.98 -16.31
N GLY A 120 24.31 -10.85 -16.65
CA GLY A 120 24.54 -12.28 -16.84
C GLY A 120 24.46 -13.12 -15.57
N ALA A 121 24.05 -12.55 -14.43
CA ALA A 121 23.87 -13.31 -13.20
C ALA A 121 22.58 -14.13 -13.24
N ALA A 122 22.68 -15.42 -12.94
CA ALA A 122 21.53 -16.26 -12.63
C ALA A 122 21.05 -15.97 -11.20
N VAL A 123 20.08 -15.07 -11.03
CA VAL A 123 19.59 -14.63 -9.72
C VAL A 123 18.07 -14.54 -9.65
N GLU A 124 17.54 -14.81 -8.46
CA GLU A 124 16.20 -14.49 -8.00
C GLU A 124 16.30 -13.59 -6.75
N VAL A 125 15.61 -12.46 -6.76
CA VAL A 125 15.48 -11.57 -5.61
C VAL A 125 14.05 -11.69 -5.09
N ALA A 126 13.93 -11.95 -3.79
CA ALA A 126 12.68 -12.06 -3.07
C ALA A 126 12.49 -10.83 -2.17
N ASN A 127 11.32 -10.22 -2.27
CA ASN A 127 10.88 -9.12 -1.42
C ASN A 127 10.36 -9.65 -0.07
N PHE A 128 11.10 -9.43 1.02
CA PHE A 128 10.74 -9.90 2.37
C PHE A 128 10.08 -8.82 3.22
#